data_AF-A0A945PP20-F1
#
_entry.id   AF-A0A945PP20-F1
#
_cell.length_a   1.000
_cell.length_b   1.000
_cell.length_c   1.000
_cell.angle_alpha   90.00
_cell.angle_beta   90.00
_cell.angle_gamma   90.00
#
_symmetry.space_group_name_H-M   'P 1'
#
loop_
_entity.id
_entity.type
_entity.pdbx_description
1 polymer ?
#
loop_
_entity_poly.entity_id
_entity_poly.type
_entity_poly.pdbx_seq_one_letter_code
_entity_poly.pdbx_strand_id
1 'polypeptide(L)' 'MASRRPPPRIPKIREHAIITLGDATVLTGHVFIEATTRIQDLLNGPEPFFAFINDDDEIQLLNKQWVVQVRPFDKT' A
#
# COMPACT_ATOMS: atom_id res chain seq x y z
N MET A 1 -5.39 21.26 -32.91
CA MET A 1 -4.83 20.84 -31.61
C MET A 1 -5.65 19.65 -31.10
N ALA A 2 -5.07 18.46 -31.01
CA ALA A 2 -5.79 17.30 -30.46
C ALA A 2 -5.86 17.43 -28.92
N SER A 3 -7.07 17.42 -28.34
CA SER A 3 -7.21 17.38 -26.89
C SER A 3 -6.73 16.02 -26.40
N ARG A 4 -5.62 15.96 -25.66
CA ARG A 4 -5.21 14.75 -24.95
C ARG A 4 -6.25 14.52 -23.84
N ARG A 5 -7.13 13.54 -24.03
CA ARG A 5 -7.94 13.04 -22.91
C ARG A 5 -6.97 12.56 -21.82
N PRO A 6 -7.21 12.90 -20.55
CA PRO A 6 -6.40 12.34 -19.48
C PRO A 6 -6.50 10.82 -19.54
N PRO A 7 -5.41 10.09 -19.23
CA PRO A 7 -5.45 8.65 -19.20
C PRO A 7 -6.54 8.18 -18.21
N PRO A 8 -7.18 7.02 -18.47
CA PRO A 8 -8.15 6.46 -17.55
C PRO A 8 -7.53 6.32 -16.16
N ARG A 9 -8.22 6.83 -15.13
CA ARG A 9 -7.77 6.71 -13.73
C ARG A 9 -8.04 5.29 -13.25
N ILE A 10 -7.01 4.59 -12.81
CA ILE A 10 -7.16 3.30 -12.14
C ILE A 10 -7.67 3.59 -10.71
N PRO A 11 -8.80 2.99 -10.28
CA PRO A 11 -9.30 3.19 -8.93
C PRO A 11 -8.34 2.61 -7.90
N LYS A 12 -8.27 3.25 -6.73
CA LYS A 12 -7.60 2.69 -5.56
C LYS A 12 -8.60 1.92 -4.71
N ILE A 13 -8.17 0.79 -4.19
CA ILE A 13 -8.94 -0.06 -3.26
C ILE A 13 -8.21 -0.11 -1.91
N ARG A 14 -8.99 -0.24 -0.84
CA ARG A 14 -8.49 -0.44 0.53
C ARG A 14 -8.24 -1.93 0.72
N GLU A 15 -7.00 -2.31 1.01
CA GLU A 15 -6.59 -3.70 1.23
C GLU A 15 -6.12 -3.88 2.67
N HIS A 16 -6.58 -4.95 3.32
CA HIS A 16 -6.18 -5.31 4.68
C HIS A 16 -4.85 -6.07 4.63
N ALA A 17 -3.86 -5.56 5.37
CA ALA A 17 -2.46 -5.94 5.24
C ALA A 17 -1.81 -6.19 6.60
N ILE A 18 -0.81 -7.06 6.59
CA ILE A 18 0.14 -7.21 7.67
C ILE A 18 1.52 -6.79 7.14
N ILE A 19 2.15 -5.87 7.85
CA ILE A 19 3.44 -5.27 7.51
C ILE A 19 4.42 -5.61 8.62
N THR A 20 5.56 -6.18 8.24
CA THR A 20 6.68 -6.41 9.17
C THR A 20 7.76 -5.38 8.88
N LEU A 21 8.21 -4.67 9.91
CA LEU A 21 9.30 -3.71 9.85
C LEU A 21 10.65 -4.37 10.19
N GLY A 22 11.75 -3.68 9.89
CA GLY A 22 13.12 -4.18 10.10
C GLY A 22 13.50 -4.48 11.54
N ASP A 23 12.78 -3.90 12.52
CA ASP A 23 12.92 -4.16 13.95
C ASP A 23 12.02 -5.30 14.46
N ALA A 24 11.40 -6.05 13.53
CA ALA A 24 10.39 -7.08 13.78
C ALA A 24 9.05 -6.57 14.33
N THR A 25 8.81 -5.25 14.37
CA THR A 25 7.48 -4.69 14.64
C THR A 25 6.51 -5.17 13.57
N VAL A 26 5.35 -5.68 13.99
CA VAL A 26 4.27 -6.13 13.11
C VAL A 26 3.10 -5.16 13.21
N LEU A 27 2.75 -4.56 12.09
CA LEU A 27 1.59 -3.67 11.95
C LEU A 27 0.47 -4.41 11.22
N THR A 28 -0.75 -4.27 11.72
CA THR A 28 -1.98 -4.71 11.06
C THR A 28 -2.82 -3.49 10.75
N GLY A 29 -3.36 -3.42 9.54
CA GLY A 29 -4.14 -2.26 9.10
C GLY A 29 -4.28 -2.23 7.59
N HIS A 30 -4.61 -1.07 7.05
CA HIS A 30 -5.02 -0.97 5.66
C HIS A 30 -4.05 -0.14 4.82
N VAL A 31 -3.91 -0.53 3.56
CA VAL A 31 -3.17 0.23 2.54
C VAL A 31 -4.07 0.51 1.35
N PHE A 32 -3.75 1.54 0.57
CA PHE A 32 -4.40 1.78 -0.71
C PHE A 32 -3.52 1.34 -1.85
N ILE A 33 -4.00 0.38 -2.64
CA ILE A 33 -3.35 -0.07 -3.87
C ILE A 33 -4.25 0.17 -5.06
N GLU A 34 -3.68 0.20 -6.26
CA GLU A 34 -4.48 0.23 -7.48
C GLU A 34 -5.24 -1.10 -7.62
N ALA A 35 -6.50 -1.05 -8.07
CA ALA A 35 -7.36 -2.23 -8.18
C ALA A 35 -6.79 -3.33 -9.11
N THR A 36 -5.84 -2.98 -9.97
CA THR A 36 -5.15 -3.89 -10.90
C THR A 36 -3.83 -4.43 -10.36
N THR A 37 -3.40 -4.01 -9.16
CA THR A 37 -2.12 -4.39 -8.54
C THR A 37 -2.32 -5.38 -7.40
N ARG A 38 -1.29 -6.16 -7.08
CA ARG A 38 -1.29 -7.04 -5.90
C ARG A 38 -0.64 -6.33 -4.73
N ILE A 39 -0.99 -6.71 -3.51
CA ILE A 39 -0.39 -6.13 -2.31
C ILE A 39 1.14 -6.30 -2.25
N GLN A 40 1.65 -7.41 -2.81
CA GLN A 40 3.10 -7.66 -2.96
C GLN A 40 3.80 -6.63 -3.85
N ASP A 41 3.06 -5.96 -4.75
CA ASP A 41 3.59 -4.95 -5.66
C ASP A 41 3.66 -3.55 -5.01
N LEU A 42 3.09 -3.38 -3.81
CA LEU A 42 3.07 -2.12 -3.05
C LEU A 42 4.48 -1.52 -2.89
N LEU A 43 5.47 -2.37 -2.66
CA LEU A 43 6.86 -1.96 -2.47
C LEU A 43 7.59 -1.62 -3.77
N ASN A 44 7.07 -2.05 -4.93
CA ASN A 44 7.71 -1.87 -6.23
C ASN A 44 7.52 -0.46 -6.81
N GLY A 45 6.57 0.32 -6.27
CA GLY A 45 6.33 1.70 -6.74
C GLY A 45 7.53 2.63 -6.52
N PRO A 46 7.71 3.68 -7.34
CA PRO A 46 8.87 4.56 -7.28
C PRO A 46 8.89 5.47 -6.03
N GLU A 47 7.76 5.66 -5.36
CA GLU A 47 7.65 6.51 -4.17
C GLU A 47 8.34 5.84 -2.97
N PRO A 48 9.10 6.59 -2.14
CA PRO A 48 9.83 6.01 -1.01
C PRO A 48 8.94 5.61 0.17
N PHE A 49 7.68 6.03 0.17
CA PHE A 49 6.70 5.75 1.23
C PHE A 49 5.33 5.42 0.66
N PHE A 50 4.47 4.82 1.49
CA PHE A 50 3.05 4.62 1.20
C PHE A 50 2.20 4.93 2.43
N ALA A 51 0.92 5.26 2.20
CA ALA A 51 -0.04 5.50 3.27
C ALA A 51 -0.53 4.17 3.86
N PHE A 52 -0.56 4.12 5.18
CA PHE A 52 -1.07 3.03 5.99
C PHE A 52 -2.11 3.60 6.97
N ILE A 53 -3.22 2.89 7.16
CA ILE A 53 -4.24 3.24 8.14
C ILE A 53 -4.21 2.17 9.22
N ASN A 54 -3.92 2.56 10.46
CA ASN A 54 -3.94 1.64 11.60
C ASN A 54 -5.38 1.32 12.05
N ASP A 55 -5.51 0.51 13.11
CA ASP A 55 -6.81 0.12 13.65
C ASP A 55 -7.58 1.28 14.32
N ASP A 56 -6.88 2.37 14.66
CA ASP A 56 -7.46 3.61 15.20
C ASP A 56 -7.89 4.60 14.09
N ASP A 57 -7.89 4.17 12.83
CA ASP A 57 -8.15 4.99 11.63
C ASP A 57 -7.18 6.18 11.43
N GLU A 58 -6.02 6.16 12.08
CA GLU A 58 -4.96 7.15 11.88
C GLU A 58 -4.13 6.83 10.63
N ILE A 59 -3.88 7.87 9.83
CA ILE A 59 -3.04 7.76 8.62
C ILE A 59 -1.57 7.95 9.00
N GLN A 60 -0.78 6.93 8.73
CA GLN A 60 0.68 6.91 8.88
C GLN A 60 1.34 6.79 7.51
N LEU A 61 2.50 7.40 7.34
CA LEU A 61 3.35 7.20 6.16
C LEU A 61 4.47 6.24 6.51
N LEU A 62 4.47 5.06 5.89
CA LEU A 62 5.49 4.06 6.12
C LEU A 62 6.58 4.15 5.05
N ASN A 63 7.83 4.26 5.49
CA ASN A 63 9.00 4.24 4.61
C ASN A 63 9.25 2.81 4.12
N LYS A 64 9.31 2.59 2.80
CA LYS A 64 9.53 1.28 2.19
C LYS A 64 10.86 0.66 2.58
N GLN A 65 11.90 1.47 2.85
CA GLN A 65 13.22 0.97 3.27
C GLN A 65 13.19 0.29 4.64
N TRP A 66 12.16 0.55 5.45
CA TRP A 66 12.00 -0.03 6.77
C TRP A 66 11.10 -1.27 6.76
N VAL A 67 10.44 -1.57 5.64
CA VAL A 67 9.53 -2.70 5.48
C VAL A 67 10.31 -3.92 4.99
N VAL A 68 10.24 -5.02 5.72
CA VAL A 68 10.85 -6.30 5.33
C VAL A 68 9.85 -7.27 4.72
N GLN A 69 8.56 -7.13 5.03
CA GLN A 69 7.51 -8.00 4.51
C GLN A 69 6.16 -7.26 4.42
N VAL A 70 5.41 -7.55 3.37
CA VAL A 70 3.99 -7.18 3.22
C VAL A 70 3.22 -8.43 2.83
N ARG A 71 2.12 -8.72 3.52
CA ARG A 71 1.21 -9.82 3.17
C ARG A 71 -0.25 -9.42 3.35
N PRO A 72 -1.20 -9.99 2.58
CA PRO A 72 -2.62 -9.82 2.85
C PRO A 72 -2.97 -10.39 4.23
N PHE A 73 -3.96 -9.80 4.90
CA PHE A 73 -4.48 -10.33 6.16
C PHE A 73 -5.22 -11.67 5.94
N ASP A 74 -6.13 -11.73 4.95
CA ASP A 74 -7.01 -12.89 4.69
C ASP A 74 -6.56 -13.75 3.49
N LYS A 75 -5.37 -14.35 3.56
CA LYS A 75 -5.03 -15.46 2.65
C LYS A 75 -4.56 -16.68 3.42
N THR A 76 -5.52 -17.56 3.71
CA THR A 76 -5.28 -19.00 3.87
C THR A 76 -5.18 -19.67 2.50
#